data_AF-A0A963Z7L7-F1
#
_entry.id   AF-A0A963Z7L7-F1
#
_cell.length_a   1.000
_cell.length_b   1.000
_cell.length_c   1.000
_cell.angle_alpha   90.00
_cell.angle_beta   90.00
_cell.angle_gamma   90.00
#
_symmetry.space_group_name_H-M   'P 1'
#
loop_
_entity.id
_entity.type
_entity.pdbx_description
1 polymer ?
#
loop_
_entity_poly.entity_id
_entity_poly.type
_entity_poly.pdbx_seq_one_letter_code
_entity_poly.pdbx_strand_id
1 'polypeptide(L)'
;MKVNDDAVSERPKPAHEVTVDHNVEKAMRVLKRKLIREGLFKELKLRRYYEKPSEKKKRKDKESMKRVRKEEARAKKFMNGLV
;
A
#
# COMPACT_ATOMS: atom_id res chain seq x y z
N MET A 1 20.73 3.00 -37.74
CA MET A 1 21.02 2.25 -36.51
C MET A 1 19.72 2.12 -35.73
N LYS A 2 19.06 0.96 -35.80
CA LYS A 2 17.98 0.63 -34.87
C LYS A 2 18.65 -0.08 -33.71
N VAL A 3 18.83 0.63 -32.61
CA VAL A 3 19.17 0.01 -31.33
C VAL A 3 17.94 -0.79 -30.93
N ASN A 4 18.14 -2.10 -30.73
CA ASN A 4 17.07 -3.00 -30.34
C ASN A 4 16.62 -2.66 -28.92
N ASP A 5 15.54 -1.89 -28.80
CA ASP A 5 14.86 -1.61 -27.52
C ASP A 5 13.88 -2.75 -27.13
N ASP A 6 13.78 -3.82 -27.92
CA ASP A 6 12.70 -4.81 -27.83
C ASP A 6 12.99 -6.05 -26.96
N ALA A 7 14.08 -6.09 -26.18
CA ALA A 7 14.50 -7.28 -25.40
C ALA A 7 14.10 -7.28 -23.90
N VAL A 8 13.00 -6.62 -23.51
CA VAL A 8 12.50 -6.58 -22.11
C VAL A 8 11.10 -7.22 -21.94
N SER A 9 10.56 -7.88 -22.98
CA SER A 9 9.17 -8.36 -23.00
C SER A 9 8.86 -9.65 -22.21
N GLU A 10 9.86 -10.39 -21.71
CA GLU A 10 9.63 -11.68 -21.02
C GLU A 10 9.94 -11.69 -19.51
N ARG A 11 10.23 -10.54 -18.89
CA ARG A 11 10.35 -10.50 -17.42
C ARG A 11 8.95 -10.48 -16.81
N PRO A 12 8.69 -11.25 -15.73
CA PRO A 12 7.43 -11.11 -15.00
C PRO A 12 7.29 -9.64 -14.56
N LYS A 13 6.19 -9.01 -14.96
CA LYS A 13 5.93 -7.60 -14.65
C LYS A 13 6.11 -7.37 -13.14
N PRO A 14 6.91 -6.38 -12.71
CA PRO A 14 7.08 -6.12 -11.29
C PRO A 14 5.73 -5.73 -10.69
N ALA A 15 5.46 -6.18 -9.45
CA ALA A 15 4.19 -5.91 -8.78
C ALA A 15 3.90 -4.40 -8.63
N HIS A 16 4.93 -3.55 -8.58
CA HIS A 16 4.78 -2.10 -8.51
C HIS A 16 5.84 -1.40 -9.38
N GLU A 17 5.38 -0.49 -10.24
CA GLU A 17 6.23 0.30 -11.15
C GLU A 17 5.95 1.81 -10.98
N VAL A 18 7.01 2.61 -11.09
CA VAL A 18 6.94 4.07 -11.13
C VAL A 18 7.91 4.57 -12.20
N THR A 19 7.39 5.28 -13.18
CA THR A 19 8.16 6.01 -14.19
C THR A 19 8.86 7.21 -13.56
N VAL A 20 10.13 7.42 -13.92
CA VAL A 20 10.96 8.50 -13.40
C VAL A 20 11.13 9.57 -14.47
N ASP A 21 10.47 10.73 -14.29
CA ASP A 21 10.62 11.86 -15.22
C ASP A 21 11.55 12.92 -14.60
N HIS A 22 12.84 12.88 -14.94
CA HIS A 22 13.88 13.86 -14.58
C HIS A 22 14.12 14.13 -13.08
N ASN A 23 13.25 13.66 -12.18
CA ASN A 23 13.31 13.84 -10.74
C ASN A 23 13.06 12.52 -10.01
N VAL A 24 14.16 11.90 -9.59
CA VAL A 24 14.20 10.61 -8.89
C VAL A 24 13.54 10.68 -7.51
N GLU A 25 13.71 11.77 -6.78
CA GLU A 25 13.17 11.92 -5.43
C GLU A 25 11.63 11.93 -5.42
N LYS A 26 11.03 12.61 -6.40
CA LYS A 26 9.58 12.61 -6.61
C LYS A 26 9.07 11.21 -6.92
N ALA A 27 9.76 10.46 -7.79
CA ALA A 27 9.40 9.08 -8.12
C ALA A 27 9.47 8.17 -6.88
N MET A 28 10.52 8.28 -6.06
CA MET A 28 10.65 7.55 -4.79
C MET A 28 9.51 7.86 -3.83
N ARG A 29 9.10 9.14 -3.72
CA ARG A 29 7.95 9.54 -2.89
C ARG A 29 6.62 8.99 -3.40
N VAL A 30 6.45 8.88 -4.72
CA VAL A 30 5.26 8.27 -5.32
C VAL A 30 5.25 6.77 -5.06
N LEU A 31 6.37 6.07 -5.29
CA LEU A 31 6.50 4.64 -5.04
C LEU A 31 6.19 4.30 -3.58
N LYS A 32 6.81 5.02 -2.64
CA LYS A 32 6.55 4.83 -1.20
C LYS A 32 5.06 5.00 -0.87
N ARG A 33 4.37 5.98 -1.45
CA ARG A 33 2.94 6.20 -1.24
C ARG A 33 2.06 5.10 -1.84
N LYS A 34 2.41 4.58 -3.03
CA LYS A 34 1.74 3.41 -3.63
C LYS A 34 1.84 2.20 -2.70
N LEU A 35 3.06 1.83 -2.30
CA LEU A 35 3.33 0.68 -1.41
C LEU A 35 2.63 0.77 -0.04
N ILE A 36 2.52 1.99 0.52
CA ILE A 36 1.78 2.20 1.77
C ILE A 36 0.27 2.05 1.56
N ARG A 37 -0.26 2.51 0.42
CA ARG A 37 -1.69 2.40 0.08
C ARG A 37 -2.10 0.95 -0.13
N GLU A 38 -1.27 0.16 -0.80
CA GLU A 38 -1.48 -1.28 -0.98
C GLU A 38 -1.30 -2.05 0.34
N GLY A 39 -0.66 -1.43 1.35
CA GLY A 39 -0.47 -2.04 2.66
C GLY A 39 0.60 -3.13 2.67
N LEU A 40 1.46 -3.20 1.65
CA LEU A 40 2.47 -4.24 1.47
C LEU A 40 3.34 -4.43 2.71
N PHE A 41 3.83 -3.34 3.31
CA PHE A 41 4.65 -3.40 4.52
C PHE A 41 3.90 -3.99 5.72
N LYS A 42 2.60 -3.71 5.84
CA LYS A 42 1.76 -4.26 6.91
C LYS A 42 1.58 -5.76 6.71
N GLU A 43 1.33 -6.17 5.49
CA GLU A 43 1.20 -7.59 5.13
C GLU A 43 2.51 -8.36 5.34
N LEU A 44 3.64 -7.81 4.88
CA LEU A 44 4.96 -8.41 5.10
C LEU A 44 5.23 -8.60 6.59
N LYS A 45 4.90 -7.61 7.43
CA LYS A 45 5.05 -7.73 8.89
C LYS A 45 4.17 -8.83 9.49
N LEU A 46 2.93 -8.96 9.01
CA LEU A 46 2.00 -10.00 9.46
C LEU A 46 2.41 -11.41 9.03
N ARG A 47 3.06 -11.54 7.87
CA ARG A 47 3.51 -12.81 7.31
C ARG A 47 4.86 -13.30 7.85
N ARG A 48 5.58 -12.52 8.68
CA ARG A 48 6.90 -12.91 9.21
C ARG A 48 6.87 -14.18 10.05
N TYR A 49 5.77 -14.42 10.75
CA TYR A 49 5.60 -15.55 11.66
C TYR A 49 4.23 -16.18 11.47
N TYR A 50 4.09 -17.43 11.90
CA TYR A 50 2.79 -18.10 11.91
C TYR A 50 1.84 -17.43 12.92
N GLU A 51 0.63 -17.09 12.47
CA GLU A 51 -0.45 -16.57 13.31
C GLU A 51 -1.52 -17.66 13.44
N LYS A 52 -1.84 -18.07 14.67
CA LYS A 52 -2.86 -19.09 14.93
C LYS A 52 -4.22 -18.62 14.36
N PRO A 53 -5.04 -19.50 13.77
CA PRO A 53 -6.32 -19.10 13.16
C PRO A 53 -7.26 -18.34 14.11
N SER A 54 -7.26 -18.67 15.40
CA SER A 54 -8.03 -17.95 16.42
C SER A 54 -7.56 -16.50 16.61
N GLU A 55 -6.25 -16.27 16.59
CA GLU A 55 -5.66 -14.95 16.74
C GLU A 55 -5.88 -14.10 15.49
N LYS A 56 -5.76 -14.73 14.31
CA LYS A 56 -6.09 -14.12 13.02
C LYS A 56 -7.54 -13.63 12.98
N LYS A 57 -8.49 -14.39 13.52
CA LYS A 57 -9.90 -13.95 13.66
C LYS A 57 -10.01 -12.71 14.55
N LYS A 58 -9.50 -12.80 15.79
CA LYS A 58 -9.50 -11.67 16.74
C LYS A 58 -8.88 -10.39 16.18
N ARG A 59 -7.77 -10.51 15.44
CA ARG A 59 -7.10 -9.38 14.79
C ARG A 59 -7.97 -8.75 13.72
N LYS A 60 -8.57 -9.56 12.84
CA LYS A 60 -9.47 -9.08 11.78
C LYS A 60 -10.65 -8.29 12.36
N ASP A 61 -11.27 -8.80 13.42
CA ASP A 61 -12.39 -8.13 14.09
C ASP A 61 -11.95 -6.78 14.68
N LYS A 62 -10.79 -6.78 15.36
CA LYS A 62 -10.19 -5.55 15.91
C LYS A 62 -9.84 -4.53 14.82
N GLU A 63 -9.32 -4.97 13.69
CA GLU A 63 -9.00 -4.10 12.55
C GLU A 63 -10.25 -3.52 11.89
N SER A 64 -11.32 -4.33 11.75
CA SER A 64 -12.62 -3.88 11.27
C SER A 64 -13.21 -2.79 12.17
N MET A 65 -13.29 -3.03 13.48
CA MET A 65 -13.77 -2.05 14.44
C MET A 65 -12.95 -0.75 14.42
N LYS A 66 -11.61 -0.85 14.31
CA LYS A 66 -10.75 0.33 14.17
C LYS A 66 -11.01 1.10 12.87
N ARG A 67 -11.28 0.41 11.77
CA ARG A 67 -11.61 1.04 10.48
C ARG A 67 -12.91 1.84 10.59
N VAL A 68 -13.97 1.22 11.11
CA VAL A 68 -15.28 1.86 11.32
C VAL A 68 -15.14 3.10 12.21
N ARG A 69 -14.49 2.97 13.38
CA ARG A 69 -14.25 4.11 14.29
C ARG A 69 -13.48 5.26 13.63
N LYS A 70 -12.52 4.94 12.74
CA LYS A 70 -11.75 5.95 12.02
C LYS A 70 -12.60 6.66 10.96
N GLU A 71 -13.46 5.93 10.26
CA GLU A 71 -14.41 6.47 9.29
C GLU A 71 -15.43 7.39 9.97
N GLU A 72 -16.02 6.95 11.08
CA GLU A 72 -16.92 7.76 11.90
C GLU A 72 -16.24 9.04 12.42
N ALA A 73 -15.01 8.94 12.92
CA ALA A 73 -14.26 10.12 13.40
C ALA A 73 -13.98 11.12 12.27
N ARG A 74 -13.71 10.63 11.05
CA ARG A 74 -13.53 11.49 9.87
C ARG A 74 -14.84 12.18 9.48
N ALA A 75 -15.95 11.44 9.47
CA ALA A 75 -17.28 12.00 9.19
C ALA A 75 -17.67 13.06 10.22
N LYS A 76 -17.42 12.82 11.51
CA LYS A 76 -17.67 13.79 12.59
C LYS A 76 -16.81 15.05 12.45
N LYS A 77 -15.53 14.92 12.11
CA LYS A 77 -14.65 16.09 11.88
C LYS A 77 -15.15 16.96 10.74
N PHE A 78 -15.57 16.33 9.64
CA PHE A 78 -16.18 17.01 8.50
C PHE A 78 -17.46 17.75 8.91
N MET A 79 -18.35 17.09 9.66
CA MET A 79 -19.58 17.71 10.17
C MET A 79 -19.33 18.87 11.15
N ASN A 80 -18.29 18.77 11.97
CA ASN A 80 -17.95 19.77 12.99
C ASN A 80 -17.09 20.93 12.43
N GLY A 81 -16.86 20.99 11.11
CA GLY A 81 -16.10 22.06 10.46
C GLY A 81 -14.60 22.08 10.81
N LEU A 82 -14.05 21.01 11.38
CA LEU A 82 -12.63 20.89 11.69
C LEU A 82 -11.92 20.26 10.47
N VAL A 83 -11.45 21.11 9.56
CA VAL A 83 -10.59 20.73 8.43
C VAL A 83 -9.16 20.54 8.91
#